data_AF-A0AAD4BDG0-F1
#
_entry.id   AF-A0AAD4BDG0-F1
#
_cell.length_a   1.000
_cell.length_b   1.000
_cell.length_c   1.000
_cell.angle_alpha   90.00
_cell.angle_beta   90.00
_cell.angle_gamma   90.00
#
_symmetry.space_group_name_H-M   'P 1'
#
loop_
_entity.id
_entity.type
_entity.pdbx_description
1 polymer ?
#
loop_
_entity_poly.entity_id
_entity_poly.type
_entity_poly.pdbx_seq_one_letter_code
_entity_poly.pdbx_strand_id
1 'polypeptide(L)'
;MVITSIRVTDVALGLRRLPVGFYAVVHHSGLEWRTENKPSSMNDDVVEWDGSIPIPPDLSTRVCLEVYASFEFRPTLGTGEQLRNLTVTAEQLFDCNAKVVPFSFFPVFIYFGNCKTAEL
;
A
#
# COMPACT_ATOMS: atom_id res chain seq x y z
N MET A 1 -6.36 -3.47 -14.94
CA MET A 1 -6.84 -3.14 -13.58
C MET A 1 -5.75 -2.36 -12.88
N VAL A 2 -6.11 -1.39 -12.04
CA VAL A 2 -5.14 -0.58 -11.29
C VAL A 2 -5.58 -0.46 -9.84
N ILE A 3 -4.63 -0.48 -8.91
CA ILE A 3 -4.85 -0.03 -7.53
C ILE A 3 -4.95 1.50 -7.59
N THR A 4 -6.06 2.05 -7.10
CA THR A 4 -6.27 3.49 -7.05
C THR A 4 -6.00 4.13 -5.71
N SER A 5 -6.17 3.36 -4.63
CA SER A 5 -5.83 3.84 -3.29
C SER A 5 -5.37 2.70 -2.40
N ILE A 6 -4.41 2.98 -1.54
CA ILE A 6 -3.95 2.11 -0.46
C ILE A 6 -4.21 2.85 0.84
N ARG A 7 -5.05 2.30 1.70
CA ARG A 7 -5.38 2.86 3.00
C ARG A 7 -5.00 1.88 4.10
N VAL A 8 -4.20 2.33 5.06
CA VAL A 8 -3.73 1.53 6.19
C VAL A 8 -4.21 2.20 7.45
N THR A 9 -4.85 1.44 8.33
CA THR A 9 -5.21 1.95 9.67
C THR A 9 -4.26 1.39 10.72
N ASP A 10 -4.25 2.05 11.88
CA ASP A 10 -3.39 1.78 13.02
C ASP A 10 -1.91 1.69 12.63
N VAL A 11 -1.51 2.50 11.64
CA VAL A 11 -0.16 2.45 11.04
C VAL A 11 0.92 2.82 12.06
N ALA A 12 0.58 3.68 13.03
CA ALA A 12 1.46 4.09 14.10
C ALA A 12 1.50 3.12 15.29
N LEU A 13 0.66 2.08 15.31
CA LEU A 13 0.57 1.21 16.48
C LEU A 13 1.85 0.37 16.67
N GLY A 14 2.42 0.50 17.86
CA GLY A 14 3.62 -0.22 18.27
C GLY A 14 4.93 0.47 17.91
N LEU A 15 4.88 1.66 17.28
CA LEU A 15 6.07 2.45 17.00
C LEU A 15 6.69 2.98 18.31
N ARG A 16 8.00 2.83 18.44
CA ARG A 16 8.78 3.35 19.58
C ARG A 16 9.14 4.82 19.45
N ARG A 17 9.03 5.37 18.23
CA ARG A 17 9.40 6.74 17.86
C ARG A 17 8.42 7.28 16.83
N LEU A 18 8.21 8.59 16.84
CA LEU A 18 7.40 9.25 15.80
C LEU A 18 8.18 9.25 14.49
N PRO A 19 7.63 8.67 13.40
CA PRO A 19 8.22 8.81 12.09
C PRO A 19 8.10 10.26 11.60
N VAL A 20 8.77 10.59 10.50
CA VAL A 20 8.53 11.82 9.76
C VAL A 20 7.40 11.64 8.74
N GLY A 21 7.11 10.39 8.36
CA GLY A 21 6.08 10.03 7.43
C GLY A 21 6.04 8.53 7.13
N PHE A 22 5.11 8.15 6.27
CA PHE A 22 4.89 6.78 5.84
C PHE A 22 4.89 6.71 4.31
N TYR A 23 5.38 5.59 3.78
CA TYR A 23 5.21 5.26 2.36
C TYR A 23 4.87 3.78 2.19
N ALA A 24 4.24 3.45 1.08
CA ALA A 24 3.99 2.09 0.65
C ALA A 24 4.85 1.75 -0.57
N VAL A 25 5.20 0.47 -0.68
CA VAL A 25 5.87 -0.11 -1.84
C VAL A 25 5.05 -1.29 -2.32
N VAL A 26 4.76 -1.33 -3.61
CA VAL A 26 4.08 -2.44 -4.28
C VAL A 26 5.07 -3.10 -5.23
N HIS A 27 5.22 -4.42 -5.13
CA HIS A 27 6.07 -5.21 -6.01
C HIS A 27 5.27 -6.28 -6.71
N HIS A 28 5.47 -6.44 -8.01
CA HIS A 28 5.04 -7.61 -8.77
C HIS A 28 5.81 -7.68 -10.09
N SER A 29 5.94 -8.88 -10.67
CA SER A 29 6.56 -9.05 -12.00
C SER A 29 7.98 -8.44 -12.12
N GLY A 30 8.73 -8.36 -11.01
CA GLY A 30 10.05 -7.70 -10.97
C GLY A 30 10.02 -6.17 -11.04
N LEU A 31 8.84 -5.56 -11.01
CA LEU A 31 8.62 -4.13 -10.98
C LEU A 31 8.28 -3.66 -9.57
N GLU A 32 8.63 -2.41 -9.27
CA GLU A 32 8.43 -1.76 -7.98
C GLU A 32 7.75 -0.41 -8.18
N TRP A 33 6.71 -0.15 -7.39
CA TRP A 33 6.04 1.15 -7.31
C TRP A 33 6.06 1.64 -5.88
N ARG A 34 6.61 2.82 -5.69
CA ARG A 34 6.70 3.47 -4.39
C ARG A 34 5.79 4.68 -4.36
N THR A 35 4.99 4.82 -3.30
CA THR A 35 4.15 6.00 -3.08
C THR A 35 4.99 7.17 -2.59
N GLU A 36 4.41 8.36 -2.63
CA GLU A 36 4.97 9.50 -1.89
C GLU A 36 5.06 9.20 -0.39
N ASN A 37 6.02 9.84 0.27
CA ASN A 37 6.12 9.82 1.72
C ASN A 37 5.11 10.79 2.31
N LYS A 38 4.01 10.28 2.88
CA LYS A 38 3.00 11.10 3.53
C LYS A 38 3.46 11.47 4.93
N PRO A 39 3.53 12.78 5.28
CA PRO A 39 3.93 13.22 6.60
C PRO A 39 3.05 12.58 7.67
N SER A 40 3.66 12.17 8.78
CA SER A 40 2.90 11.66 9.91
C SER A 40 2.41 12.82 10.77
N SER A 41 1.11 12.87 11.06
CA SER A 41 0.56 13.70 12.14
C SER A 41 0.44 12.89 13.45
N MET A 42 0.43 13.58 14.60
CA MET A 42 0.28 12.93 15.92
C MET A 42 -1.04 12.16 16.10
N ASN A 43 -2.03 12.40 15.24
CA ASN A 43 -3.36 11.79 15.32
C ASN A 43 -3.65 10.86 14.12
N ASP A 44 -2.65 10.61 13.26
CA ASP A 44 -2.87 9.80 12.06
C ASP A 44 -2.78 8.31 12.41
N ASP A 45 -3.91 7.76 12.87
CA ASP A 45 -4.09 6.31 12.88
C ASP A 45 -4.31 5.78 11.46
N VAL A 46 -4.68 6.65 10.51
CA VAL A 46 -4.96 6.25 9.13
C VAL A 46 -4.03 7.00 8.19
N VAL A 47 -3.38 6.25 7.31
CA VAL A 47 -2.66 6.80 6.16
C VAL A 47 -3.27 6.23 4.89
N GLU A 48 -3.49 7.09 3.91
CA GLU A 48 -4.06 6.71 2.62
C GLU A 48 -3.22 7.31 1.51
N TRP A 49 -2.84 6.52 0.52
CA TRP A 49 -2.14 6.98 -0.69
C TRP A 49 -3.01 6.73 -1.90
N ASP A 50 -3.34 7.81 -2.61
CA ASP A 50 -3.95 7.72 -3.92
C ASP A 50 -2.85 7.45 -4.97
N GLY A 51 -3.16 6.62 -5.95
CA GLY A 51 -2.21 6.23 -6.98
C GLY A 51 -2.87 5.60 -8.20
N SER A 52 -2.07 5.19 -9.17
CA SER A 52 -2.50 4.33 -10.26
C SER A 52 -1.42 3.30 -10.48
N ILE A 53 -1.49 2.23 -9.68
CA ILE A 53 -0.51 1.14 -9.72
C ILE A 53 -1.10 0.03 -10.58
N PRO A 54 -0.52 -0.28 -11.75
CA PRO A 54 -1.05 -1.33 -12.61
C PRO A 54 -0.97 -2.68 -11.92
N ILE A 55 -1.99 -3.52 -12.10
CA ILE A 55 -1.96 -4.92 -11.65
C ILE A 55 -1.60 -5.81 -12.84
N PRO A 56 -0.77 -6.85 -12.63
CA PRO A 56 -0.39 -7.76 -13.70
C PRO A 56 -1.63 -8.47 -14.26
N PRO A 57 -1.68 -8.70 -15.58
CA PRO A 57 -2.82 -9.38 -16.22
C PRO A 57 -2.90 -10.87 -15.86
N ASP A 58 -1.77 -11.47 -15.46
CA ASP A 58 -1.75 -12.83 -14.94
C ASP A 58 -2.24 -12.85 -13.49
N LEU A 59 -3.41 -13.45 -13.29
CA LEU A 59 -4.10 -13.53 -11.99
C LEU A 59 -3.33 -14.37 -10.96
N SER A 60 -2.45 -15.27 -11.40
CA SER A 60 -1.60 -16.06 -10.50
C SER A 60 -0.37 -15.29 -10.00
N THR A 61 -0.06 -14.14 -10.60
CA THR A 61 1.08 -13.32 -10.20
C THR A 61 0.89 -12.81 -8.77
N ARG A 62 1.94 -12.97 -7.96
CA ARG A 62 1.98 -12.44 -6.59
C ARG A 62 2.27 -10.94 -6.62
N VAL A 63 1.45 -10.21 -5.87
CA VAL A 63 1.58 -8.79 -5.59
C VAL A 63 1.94 -8.65 -4.11
N CYS A 64 3.11 -8.08 -3.83
CA CYS A 64 3.56 -7.76 -2.49
C CYS A 64 3.33 -6.27 -2.22
N LEU A 65 2.63 -5.95 -1.14
CA LEU A 65 2.48 -4.60 -0.62
C LEU A 65 3.25 -4.51 0.70
N GLU A 66 4.08 -3.50 0.84
CA GLU A 66 4.88 -3.24 2.03
C GLU A 66 4.68 -1.80 2.48
N VAL A 67 4.58 -1.58 3.79
CA VAL A 67 4.39 -0.25 4.38
C VAL A 67 5.55 0.05 5.30
N TYR A 68 6.09 1.26 5.17
CA TYR A 68 7.30 1.68 5.85
C TYR A 68 7.08 2.98 6.63
N ALA A 69 7.70 3.06 7.81
CA ALA A 69 7.93 4.31 8.54
C ALA A 69 9.23 4.95 8.08
N SER A 70 9.17 6.19 7.61
CA SER A 70 10.34 7.02 7.32
C SER A 70 10.74 7.79 8.57
N PHE A 71 12.04 7.85 8.88
CA PHE A 71 12.59 8.62 10.02
C PHE A 71 13.58 9.72 9.60
N GLU A 72 13.83 9.89 8.30
CA GLU A 72 14.82 10.83 7.78
C GLU A 72 14.16 12.05 7.12
N PHE A 73 14.61 13.25 7.49
CA PHE A 73 14.05 14.55 7.06
C PHE A 73 14.65 15.07 5.72
N ARG A 74 15.25 14.22 4.88
CA ARG A 74 15.99 14.63 3.67
C ARG A 74 15.45 13.98 2.38
N PRO A 75 15.77 14.55 1.19
CA PRO A 75 15.25 14.05 -0.10
C PRO A 75 15.77 12.65 -0.46
N THR A 76 16.84 12.22 0.20
CA THR A 76 17.29 10.83 0.19
C THR A 76 16.41 10.05 1.15
N LEU A 77 15.42 9.38 0.59
CA LEU A 77 14.63 8.36 1.25
C LEU A 77 15.58 7.26 1.75
N GLY A 78 16.01 7.31 3.01
CA GLY A 78 16.59 6.15 3.68
C GLY A 78 15.62 4.96 3.62
N THR A 79 16.16 3.75 3.73
CA THR A 79 15.36 2.53 3.97
C THR A 79 14.63 2.72 5.29
N GLY A 80 13.37 3.14 5.22
CA GLY A 80 12.51 3.25 6.39
C GLY A 80 12.40 1.90 7.12
N GLU A 81 11.79 1.90 8.29
CA GLU A 81 11.48 0.66 8.99
C GLU A 81 10.24 0.03 8.37
N GLN A 82 10.35 -1.22 7.90
CA GLN A 82 9.20 -1.95 7.40
C GLN A 82 8.25 -2.26 8.56
N LEU A 83 7.03 -1.76 8.46
CA LEU A 83 6.00 -1.94 9.47
C LEU A 83 5.11 -3.14 9.17
N ARG A 84 4.75 -3.29 7.90
CA ARG A 84 3.77 -4.27 7.44
C ARG A 84 4.17 -4.81 6.07
N ASN A 85 3.77 -6.05 5.81
CA ASN A 85 3.72 -6.61 4.48
C ASN A 85 2.43 -7.39 4.27
N LEU A 86 2.01 -7.46 3.02
CA LEU A 86 0.90 -8.25 2.55
C LEU A 86 1.31 -8.85 1.21
N THR A 87 1.23 -10.16 1.07
CA THR A 87 1.39 -10.79 -0.24
C THR A 87 0.09 -11.47 -0.62
N VAL A 88 -0.45 -11.07 -1.76
CA VAL A 88 -1.70 -11.58 -2.34
C VAL A 88 -1.48 -11.90 -3.80
N THR A 89 -2.35 -12.70 -4.41
CA THR A 89 -2.36 -12.86 -5.87
C THR A 89 -3.15 -11.73 -6.53
N ALA A 90 -2.89 -11.48 -7.81
CA ALA A 90 -3.71 -10.57 -8.61
C ALA A 90 -5.18 -11.03 -8.68
N GLU A 91 -5.43 -12.34 -8.65
CA GLU A 91 -6.77 -12.93 -8.47
C GLU A 91 -7.43 -12.48 -7.16
N GLN A 92 -6.73 -12.63 -6.04
CA GLN A 92 -7.25 -12.22 -4.73
C GLN A 92 -7.52 -10.71 -4.68
N LEU A 93 -6.67 -9.89 -5.30
CA LEU A 93 -6.92 -8.46 -5.44
C LEU A 93 -8.18 -8.18 -6.27
N PHE A 94 -8.37 -8.92 -7.37
CA PHE A 94 -9.56 -8.81 -8.22
C PHE A 94 -10.84 -9.18 -7.48
N ASP A 95 -10.84 -10.28 -6.74
CA ASP A 95 -11.99 -10.73 -5.94
C ASP A 95 -12.31 -9.78 -4.77
N CYS A 96 -11.33 -8.99 -4.34
CA CYS A 96 -11.47 -8.01 -3.26
C CYS A 96 -12.03 -6.65 -3.70
N ASN A 97 -12.53 -6.49 -4.94
CA ASN A 97 -13.07 -5.23 -5.50
C ASN A 97 -14.27 -4.61 -4.73
N ALA A 98 -14.61 -5.12 -3.54
CA ALA A 98 -15.45 -4.47 -2.53
C ALA A 98 -15.25 -5.02 -1.10
N LYS A 99 -14.19 -5.79 -0.81
CA LYS A 99 -14.05 -6.51 0.47
C LYS A 99 -12.72 -6.22 1.14
N VAL A 100 -12.84 -5.67 2.36
CA VAL A 100 -11.78 -5.60 3.37
C VAL A 100 -11.06 -6.93 3.41
N VAL A 101 -9.72 -6.92 3.37
CA VAL A 101 -8.93 -8.10 3.71
C VAL A 101 -8.53 -7.96 5.18
N PRO A 102 -9.32 -8.49 6.14
CA PRO A 102 -8.92 -8.45 7.53
C PRO A 102 -7.78 -9.45 7.72
N PHE A 103 -6.57 -8.95 7.92
CA PHE A 103 -5.51 -9.74 8.52
C PHE A 103 -5.36 -9.38 9.99
N SER A 104 -5.25 -10.43 10.80
CA SER A 104 -5.21 -10.40 12.25
C SER A 104 -4.27 -9.31 12.78
N PHE A 105 -4.88 -8.46 13.61
CA PHE A 105 -4.41 -7.29 14.34
C PHE A 105 -4.65 -5.90 13.71
N PHE A 106 -4.59 -5.64 12.39
CA PHE A 106 -4.89 -4.30 11.81
C PHE A 106 -5.35 -4.36 10.33
N PRO A 107 -6.36 -3.56 9.89
CA PRO A 107 -6.84 -3.63 8.52
C PRO A 107 -6.06 -2.75 7.53
N VAL A 108 -5.63 -3.37 6.42
CA VAL A 108 -5.18 -2.69 5.19
C VAL A 108 -6.31 -2.78 4.16
N PHE A 109 -6.69 -1.64 3.61
CA PHE A 109 -7.72 -1.50 2.59
C PHE A 109 -7.05 -1.10 1.27
N ILE A 110 -7.28 -1.89 0.23
CA ILE A 110 -6.82 -1.59 -1.13
C ILE A 110 -8.06 -1.32 -1.96
N TYR A 111 -8.13 -0.15 -2.56
CA TYR A 111 -9.21 0.26 -3.43
C TYR A 111 -8.75 0.22 -4.89
N PHE A 112 -9.66 -0.21 -5.77
CA PHE A 112 -9.41 -0.28 -7.20
C PHE A 112 -10.30 0.72 -7.93
N GLY A 113 -9.71 1.32 -8.95
CA GLY A 113 -10.45 2.04 -9.97
C GLY A 113 -10.89 1.03 -11.00
N ASN A 114 -12.19 0.97 -11.27
CA ASN A 114 -12.67 0.31 -12.47
C ASN A 114 -11.98 0.96 -13.68
N CYS A 115 -10.98 0.29 -14.25
CA CYS A 115 -10.72 0.43 -15.67
C CYS A 115 -11.97 -0.13 -16.32
N LYS A 116 -12.94 0.73 -16.66
CA LYS A 116 -13.85 0.39 -17.74
C LYS A 116 -12.94 -0.04 -18.88
N THR A 117 -13.01 -1.32 -19.26
CA THR A 117 -12.59 -1.77 -20.57
C THR A 117 -13.18 -0.76 -21.54
N ALA A 118 -12.32 0.02 -22.18
CA ALA A 118 -12.72 0.77 -23.34
C ALA A 118 -13.10 -0.29 -24.38
N GLU A 119 -14.39 -0.59 -24.47
CA GLU A 119 -14.95 -1.01 -25.75
C GLU A 119 -14.78 0.19 -26.68
N LEU A 120 -13.86 0.07 -27.64
CA LEU A 120 -13.93 0.56 -29.02
C LEU A 120 -12.75 -0.02 -29.81
#